data_AF-A0A370TKG7-F1
#
_entry.id   AF-A0A370TKG7-F1
#
_cell.length_a   1.000
_cell.length_b   1.000
_cell.length_c   1.000
_cell.angle_alpha   90.00
_cell.angle_beta   90.00
_cell.angle_gamma   90.00
#
_symmetry.space_group_name_H-M   'P 1'
#
loop_
_entity.id
_entity.type
_entity.pdbx_description
1 polymer ?
#
loop_
_entity_poly.entity_id
_entity_poly.type
_entity_poly.pdbx_seq_one_letter_code
_entity_poly.pdbx_strand_id
1 'polypeptide(L)'
;MKWSSVIALALSATSVHAMLRFSCSQLVVDRLDPLVNPGAVGSLICTRLLEECNAFNTSMHPENDLPAFSTCTSCTFSEDFSNHCTAALYFRARNGTFKRVPLMGN
;
A
#
# COMPACT_ATOMS: atom_id res chain seq x y z
N MET A 1 -2.29 39.75 -24.62
CA MET A 1 -3.10 39.82 -23.38
C MET A 1 -3.68 38.45 -23.01
N LYS A 2 -2.85 37.51 -22.53
CA LYS A 2 -3.31 36.21 -21.96
C LYS A 2 -2.58 35.84 -20.66
N TRP A 3 -1.84 36.80 -20.07
CA TRP A 3 -1.07 36.57 -18.83
C TRP A 3 -1.95 36.32 -17.61
N SER A 4 -3.13 36.94 -17.55
CA SER A 4 -4.12 36.68 -16.49
C SER A 4 -4.57 35.21 -16.47
N SER A 5 -4.69 34.57 -17.64
CA SER A 5 -5.02 33.14 -17.73
C SER A 5 -3.86 32.24 -17.28
N VAL A 6 -2.61 32.62 -17.55
CA VAL A 6 -1.42 31.87 -17.12
C VAL A 6 -1.24 31.95 -15.60
N ILE A 7 -1.44 33.14 -15.02
CA ILE A 7 -1.36 33.35 -13.56
C ILE A 7 -2.46 32.56 -12.85
N ALA A 8 -3.69 32.57 -13.37
CA ALA A 8 -4.78 31.78 -12.81
C ALA A 8 -4.49 30.27 -12.80
N LEU A 9 -3.87 29.75 -13.86
CA LEU A 9 -3.49 28.33 -13.95
C LEU A 9 -2.36 27.95 -12.99
N ALA A 10 -1.42 28.87 -12.73
CA ALA A 10 -0.33 28.66 -11.78
C ALA A 10 -0.83 28.63 -10.33
N LEU A 11 -1.81 29.48 -9.99
CA LEU A 11 -2.42 29.48 -8.65
C LEU A 11 -3.29 28.24 -8.40
N SER A 12 -3.83 27.58 -9.43
CA SER A 12 -4.62 26.36 -9.26
C SER A 12 -3.78 25.07 -9.14
N ALA A 13 -2.45 25.16 -9.24
CA ALA A 13 -1.55 23.99 -9.22
C ALA A 13 -1.01 23.60 -7.82
N THR A 14 -1.55 24.18 -6.74
CA THR A 14 -0.97 24.06 -5.38
C THR A 14 -1.14 22.69 -4.72
N SER A 15 -1.92 21.76 -5.30
CA SER A 15 -2.16 20.45 -4.72
C SER A 15 -1.77 19.33 -5.68
N VAL A 16 -0.52 18.88 -5.59
CA VAL A 16 -0.08 17.59 -6.15
C VAL A 16 0.01 16.61 -4.99
N HIS A 17 -0.89 15.62 -4.95
CA HIS A 17 -0.76 14.49 -4.03
C HIS A 17 0.14 13.46 -4.69
N ALA A 18 1.41 13.42 -4.27
CA ALA A 18 2.37 12.42 -4.70
C ALA A 18 2.65 11.46 -3.54
N MET A 19 2.53 10.15 -3.79
CA MET A 19 2.93 9.11 -2.86
C MET A 19 4.27 8.55 -3.32
N LEU A 20 5.28 8.63 -2.47
CA LEU A 20 6.57 7.98 -2.71
C LEU A 20 6.45 6.52 -2.25
N ARG A 21 6.96 5.59 -3.06
CA ARG A 21 7.02 4.18 -2.72
C ARG A 21 8.47 3.75 -2.68
N PHE A 22 8.94 3.37 -1.50
CA PHE A 22 10.33 2.98 -1.29
C PHE A 22 10.54 1.48 -1.50
N SER A 23 11.82 1.09 -1.57
CA SER A 23 12.19 -0.31 -1.60
C SER A 23 12.05 -0.89 -0.19
N CYS A 24 11.25 -1.94 -0.06
CA CYS A 24 11.02 -2.62 1.22
C CYS A 24 11.08 -4.13 1.02
N SER A 25 11.55 -4.82 2.06
CA SER A 25 11.71 -6.28 2.02
C SER A 25 10.41 -7.01 2.34
N GLN A 26 10.19 -8.17 1.70
CA GLN A 26 9.00 -8.97 1.94
C GLN A 26 9.20 -9.84 3.19
N LEU A 27 8.55 -9.49 4.30
CA LEU A 27 8.60 -10.29 5.53
C LEU A 27 7.53 -11.40 5.59
N VAL A 28 6.26 -11.07 5.33
CA VAL A 28 5.12 -12.00 5.48
C VAL A 28 4.21 -11.99 4.24
N VAL A 29 3.43 -13.05 4.06
CA VAL A 29 2.39 -13.13 3.04
C VAL A 29 1.11 -13.61 3.69
N ASP A 30 0.26 -12.66 4.05
CA ASP A 30 -1.04 -12.94 4.66
C ASP A 30 -2.21 -12.47 3.80
N ARG A 31 -3.36 -13.12 4.00
CA ARG A 31 -4.63 -12.82 3.32
C ARG A 31 -5.55 -11.99 4.19
N LEU A 32 -5.12 -10.76 4.45
CA LEU A 32 -5.82 -9.80 5.28
C LEU A 32 -6.10 -8.54 4.47
N ASP A 33 -7.35 -8.08 4.52
CA ASP A 33 -7.78 -6.81 3.91
C ASP A 33 -8.70 -6.09 4.90
N PRO A 34 -8.12 -5.44 5.92
CA PRO A 34 -8.88 -4.76 6.94
C PRO A 34 -9.57 -3.48 6.42
N LEU A 35 -9.17 -2.99 5.24
CA LEU A 35 -9.81 -1.83 4.60
C LEU A 35 -11.16 -2.22 3.98
N VAL A 36 -11.23 -3.36 3.30
CA VAL A 36 -12.46 -3.82 2.62
C VAL A 36 -13.27 -4.78 3.49
N ASN A 37 -12.63 -5.60 4.32
CA ASN A 37 -13.30 -6.61 5.14
C ASN A 37 -12.68 -6.72 6.56
N PRO A 38 -12.95 -5.74 7.43
CA PRO A 38 -12.40 -5.71 8.79
C PRO A 38 -12.84 -6.93 9.60
N GLY A 39 -11.91 -7.52 10.34
CA GLY A 39 -12.14 -8.67 11.22
C GLY A 39 -12.19 -10.03 10.51
N ALA A 40 -12.10 -10.07 9.19
CA ALA A 40 -12.12 -11.32 8.43
C ALA A 40 -10.72 -11.78 8.02
N VAL A 41 -10.47 -13.09 8.16
CA VAL A 41 -9.24 -13.75 7.71
C VAL A 41 -9.54 -14.50 6.42
N GLY A 42 -8.75 -14.28 5.36
CA GLY A 42 -8.86 -15.01 4.10
C GLY A 42 -9.43 -14.22 2.92
N SER A 43 -9.26 -12.90 2.87
CA SER A 43 -9.68 -12.12 1.70
C SER A 43 -8.84 -12.45 0.46
N LEU A 44 -9.46 -12.38 -0.72
CA LEU A 44 -8.84 -12.74 -2.01
C LEU A 44 -7.97 -11.62 -2.59
N ILE A 45 -8.09 -10.40 -2.05
CA ILE A 45 -7.63 -9.18 -2.72
C ILE A 45 -6.26 -8.70 -2.21
N CYS A 46 -5.91 -8.96 -0.95
CA CYS A 46 -4.60 -8.54 -0.40
C CYS A 46 -3.76 -9.75 -0.04
N THR A 47 -2.55 -9.83 -0.61
CA THR A 47 -1.60 -10.92 -0.33
C THR A 47 -0.19 -10.38 -0.44
N ARG A 48 0.12 -9.38 0.39
CA ARG A 48 1.48 -8.92 0.72
C ARG A 48 1.37 -7.82 1.76
N LEU A 49 1.94 -8.09 2.93
CA LEU A 49 2.15 -7.17 4.05
C LEU A 49 3.55 -7.53 4.54
N LEU A 50 4.50 -6.62 4.74
CA LEU A 50 4.50 -5.60 5.77
C LEU A 50 5.69 -4.69 5.49
N GLU A 51 5.43 -3.39 5.44
CA GLU A 51 6.45 -2.37 5.71
C GLU A 51 6.52 -2.11 7.22
N GLU A 52 5.40 -2.28 7.94
CA GLU A 52 5.30 -2.28 9.41
C GLU A 52 5.17 -3.69 9.99
N CYS A 53 6.07 -4.17 10.84
CA CYS A 53 5.99 -5.61 11.22
C CYS A 53 5.00 -5.95 12.35
N ASN A 54 4.44 -4.95 13.05
CA ASN A 54 3.69 -5.20 14.30
C ASN A 54 2.36 -4.44 14.46
N ALA A 55 2.10 -3.37 13.71
CA ALA A 55 0.84 -2.61 13.81
C ALA A 55 -0.28 -3.13 12.88
N PHE A 56 0.07 -3.97 11.90
CA PHE A 56 -0.91 -4.49 10.94
C PHE A 56 -1.76 -5.61 11.53
N ASN A 57 -3.09 -5.41 11.58
CA ASN A 57 -4.03 -6.38 12.13
C ASN A 57 -5.36 -6.40 11.35
N THR A 58 -6.13 -7.49 11.50
CA THR A 58 -7.48 -7.69 10.92
C THR A 58 -8.47 -6.56 11.22
N SER A 59 -8.35 -5.91 12.38
CA SER A 59 -9.36 -4.96 12.88
C SER A 59 -9.06 -3.49 12.56
N MET A 60 -7.93 -3.16 11.89
CA MET A 60 -7.36 -1.79 11.73
C MET A 60 -8.43 -0.68 11.73
N HIS A 61 -8.70 -0.14 12.93
CA HIS A 61 -9.73 0.87 13.09
C HIS A 61 -9.22 2.19 12.50
N PRO A 62 -10.06 2.92 11.74
CA PRO A 62 -9.65 4.15 11.04
C PRO A 62 -9.28 5.30 11.99
N GLU A 63 -9.64 5.20 13.28
CA GLU A 63 -9.29 6.18 14.31
C GLU A 63 -7.88 5.96 14.89
N ASN A 64 -7.26 4.80 14.64
CA ASN A 64 -5.96 4.47 15.16
C ASN A 64 -4.86 5.05 14.25
N ASP A 65 -3.89 5.74 14.87
CA ASP A 65 -2.67 6.15 14.20
C ASP A 65 -1.70 4.96 14.12
N LEU A 66 -1.87 4.15 13.08
CA LEU A 66 -1.11 2.91 12.87
C LEU A 66 0.42 3.11 12.84
N PRO A 67 0.95 4.15 12.14
CA PRO A 67 2.38 4.47 12.19
C PRO A 67 2.94 4.67 13.60
N ALA A 68 2.15 5.24 14.52
CA ALA A 68 2.59 5.48 15.89
C ALA A 68 2.66 4.21 16.75
N PHE A 69 1.94 3.15 16.37
CA PHE A 69 1.98 1.86 17.07
C PHE A 69 3.11 0.94 16.57
N SER A 70 3.65 1.24 15.40
CA SER A 70 4.72 0.44 14.80
C SER A 70 6.06 0.72 15.46
N THR A 71 6.83 -0.34 15.70
CA THR A 71 8.18 -0.22 16.32
C THR A 71 9.30 -0.69 15.40
N CYS A 72 8.95 -1.15 14.20
CA CYS A 72 9.91 -1.71 13.26
C CYS A 72 9.43 -1.55 11.82
N THR A 73 10.39 -1.27 10.95
CA THR A 73 10.16 -1.14 9.51
C THR A 73 11.04 -2.11 8.72
N SER A 74 10.53 -2.60 7.59
CA SER A 74 11.25 -3.45 6.63
C SER A 74 11.79 -2.67 5.42
N CYS A 75 11.56 -1.35 5.41
CA CYS A 75 11.92 -0.42 4.35
C CYS A 75 13.36 0.09 4.46
N THR A 76 13.88 0.62 3.35
CA THR A 76 15.20 1.26 3.32
C THR A 76 15.29 2.49 4.23
N PHE A 77 14.17 3.19 4.45
CA PHE A 77 14.09 4.35 5.33
C PHE A 77 13.55 3.92 6.69
N SER A 78 14.28 4.25 7.76
CA SER A 78 13.92 3.93 9.14
C SER A 78 12.72 4.71 9.66
N GLU A 79 12.35 5.79 8.97
CA GLU A 79 11.28 6.70 9.34
C GLU A 79 9.93 6.34 8.70
N ASP A 80 9.91 5.37 7.78
CA ASP A 80 8.68 4.94 7.11
C ASP A 80 8.01 3.81 7.89
N PHE A 81 6.97 4.20 8.62
CA PHE A 81 6.04 3.34 9.35
C PHE A 81 4.68 3.38 8.64
N SER A 82 4.68 3.22 7.32
CA SER A 82 3.43 3.18 6.54
C SER A 82 3.01 1.74 6.28
N ASN A 83 1.71 1.49 6.27
CA ASN A 83 1.18 0.19 5.85
C ASN A 83 0.98 0.15 4.35
N HIS A 84 1.69 -0.75 3.66
CA HIS A 84 1.49 -0.99 2.23
C HIS A 84 1.05 -2.43 1.97
N CYS A 85 -0.17 -2.56 1.46
CA CYS A 85 -0.72 -3.83 0.99
C CYS A 85 -0.70 -3.87 -0.55
N THR A 86 -0.26 -4.98 -1.12
CA THR A 86 -0.34 -5.21 -2.58
C THR A 86 -1.17 -6.45 -2.87
N ALA A 87 -2.05 -6.33 -3.86
CA ALA A 87 -2.84 -7.45 -4.35
C ALA A 87 -1.96 -8.47 -5.07
N ALA A 88 -2.11 -9.76 -4.74
CA ALA A 88 -1.46 -10.81 -5.52
C ALA A 88 -2.22 -11.01 -6.84
N LEU A 89 -1.53 -10.74 -7.93
CA LEU A 89 -2.05 -11.00 -9.27
C LEU A 89 -1.80 -12.45 -9.66
N TYR A 90 -2.78 -13.05 -10.34
CA TYR A 90 -2.66 -14.39 -10.91
C TYR A 90 -2.88 -14.31 -12.42
N PHE A 91 -1.91 -14.82 -13.19
CA PHE A 91 -2.04 -14.97 -14.62
C PHE A 91 -2.82 -16.24 -14.94
N ARG A 92 -3.89 -16.10 -15.73
CA ARG A 92 -4.66 -17.23 -16.26
C ARG A 92 -4.08 -17.65 -17.61
N ALA A 93 -3.49 -18.85 -17.67
CA ALA A 93 -2.99 -19.41 -18.92
C ALA A 93 -4.13 -19.91 -19.81
N ARG A 94 -3.87 -20.06 -21.12
CA ARG A 94 -4.87 -20.59 -22.09
C ARG A 94 -5.36 -22.01 -21.74
N ASN A 95 -4.59 -22.76 -20.95
CA ASN A 95 -4.95 -24.07 -20.42
C ASN A 95 -5.81 -24.00 -19.14
N GLY A 96 -6.37 -22.82 -18.79
CA GLY A 96 -7.23 -22.66 -17.62
C GLY A 96 -6.53 -22.66 -16.26
N THR A 97 -5.23 -22.95 -16.19
CA THR A 97 -4.45 -22.88 -14.95
C THR A 97 -4.11 -21.46 -14.54
N PHE A 98 -4.03 -21.21 -13.24
CA PHE A 98 -3.63 -19.93 -12.66
C PHE A 98 -2.22 -20.03 -12.10
N LYS A 99 -1.35 -19.08 -12.47
CA LYS A 99 -0.01 -18.94 -11.89
C LYS A 99 0.13 -17.58 -11.23
N ARG A 100 0.60 -17.55 -9.98
CA ARG A 100 0.85 -16.30 -9.26
C ARG A 100 1.94 -15.51 -9.96
N VAL A 101 1.70 -14.23 -10.22
CA VAL A 101 2.72 -13.30 -10.70
C VAL A 101 3.65 -12.99 -9.53
N PRO A 102 4.98 -13.16 -9.68
CA PRO A 102 5.91 -12.79 -8.63
C PRO A 102 5.85 -11.27 -8.42
N LEU A 103 5.56 -10.87 -7.19
CA LEU A 103 5.65 -9.49 -6.77
C LEU A 103 7.13 -9.20 -6.48
N MET A 104 7.75 -8.36 -7.30
CA MET A 104 9.11 -7.86 -7.06
C MET A 104 9.07 -6.73 -6.01
N GLY A 105 10.12 -6.63 -5.20
CA GLY A 105 10.40 -5.40 -4.46
C GLY A 105 10.81 -4.30 -5.43
N ASN A 106 10.54 -3.04 -5.10
CA ASN A 106 11.09 -1.89 -5.83
C ASN A 106 12.60 -1.78 -5.63
#